data_AF-A0A422SWV1-F1
#
_entry.id   AF-A0A422SWV1-F1
#
_cell.length_a   1.000
_cell.length_b   1.000
_cell.length_c   1.000
_cell.angle_alpha   90.00
_cell.angle_beta   90.00
_cell.angle_gamma   90.00
#
_symmetry.space_group_name_H-M   'P 1'
#
loop_
_entity.id
_entity.type
_entity.pdbx_description
1 polymer ?
#
loop_
_entity_poly.entity_id
_entity_poly.type
_entity_poly.pdbx_seq_one_letter_code
_entity_poly.pdbx_strand_id
1 'polypeptide(L)' 'HFAERQNHINGIENFWNQAKRHLRKFNGIPKAHFELYLKECEWRFNNSEIKVLVPF' A
#
# COMPACT_ATOMS: atom_id res chain seq x y z
N HIS A 1 -24.62 6.08 6.84
CA HIS A 1 -23.25 6.19 6.32
C HIS A 1 -22.35 6.77 7.41
N PHE A 2 -21.65 5.94 8.18
CA PHE A 2 -20.78 6.36 9.32
C PHE A 2 -19.27 6.21 8.98
N ALA A 3 -18.94 5.87 7.73
CA ALA A 3 -17.65 5.30 7.35
C ALA A 3 -16.70 6.26 6.60
N GLU A 4 -17.08 7.50 6.30
CA GLU A 4 -16.28 8.33 5.37
C GLU A 4 -14.95 8.83 5.94
N ARG A 5 -14.80 8.95 7.27
CA ARG A 5 -13.54 9.43 7.90
C ARG A 5 -12.60 8.32 8.36
N GLN A 6 -13.14 7.15 8.75
CA GLN A 6 -12.32 6.00 9.15
C GLN A 6 -11.72 5.26 7.96
N ASN A 7 -12.36 5.34 6.78
CA ASN A 7 -11.87 4.68 5.57
C ASN A 7 -10.50 5.19 5.10
N HIS A 8 -10.16 6.47 5.30
CA HIS A 8 -8.84 6.99 4.91
C HIS A 8 -7.74 6.53 5.88
N ILE A 9 -8.01 6.50 7.18
CA ILE A 9 -7.09 5.95 8.19
C ILE A 9 -6.87 4.44 7.91
N ASN A 10 -7.94 3.70 7.64
CA ASN A 10 -7.87 2.29 7.23
C ASN A 10 -7.12 2.12 5.89
N GLY A 11 -7.26 3.07 4.95
CA GLY A 11 -6.52 3.09 3.69
C GLY A 11 -5.02 3.26 3.89
N ILE A 12 -4.61 4.19 4.76
CA ILE A 12 -3.21 4.40 5.13
C ILE A 12 -2.64 3.18 5.85
N GLU A 13 -3.39 2.59 6.79
CA GLU A 13 -2.94 1.39 7.50
C GLU A 13 -2.78 0.20 6.55
N ASN A 14 -3.74 0.00 5.65
CA ASN A 14 -3.67 -1.03 4.62
C ASN A 14 -2.48 -0.83 3.67
N PHE A 15 -2.22 0.42 3.26
CA PHE A 15 -1.04 0.78 2.47
C PHE A 15 0.24 0.33 3.18
N TRP A 16 0.43 0.74 4.44
CA TRP A 16 1.64 0.41 5.19
C TRP A 16 1.78 -1.09 5.44
N ASN A 17 0.69 -1.82 5.67
CA ASN A 17 0.73 -3.28 5.81
C ASN A 17 1.18 -3.98 4.52
N GLN A 18 0.68 -3.54 3.36
CA GLN A 18 1.09 -4.07 2.06
C GLN A 18 2.53 -3.68 1.71
N ALA A 19 2.91 -2.41 1.92
CA ALA A 19 4.27 -1.93 1.69
C ALA A 19 5.27 -2.72 2.55
N LYS A 20 5.02 -2.90 3.85
CA LYS A 20 5.87 -3.73 4.73
C LYS A 20 6.03 -5.16 4.22
N ARG A 21 4.93 -5.82 3.79
CA ARG A 21 4.99 -7.18 3.24
C ARG A 21 5.82 -7.23 1.95
N HIS A 22 5.64 -6.26 1.07
CA HIS A 22 6.39 -6.18 -0.19
C HIS A 22 7.88 -5.94 0.06
N LEU A 23 8.22 -5.04 0.98
CA LEU A 23 9.60 -4.64 1.24
C LEU A 23 10.40 -5.69 2.04
N ARG A 24 9.72 -6.55 2.82
CA ARG A 24 10.35 -7.61 3.63
C ARG A 24 11.23 -8.59 2.82
N LYS A 25 10.94 -8.77 1.53
CA LYS A 25 11.69 -9.70 0.66
C LYS A 25 13.10 -9.23 0.27
N PHE A 26 13.41 -7.95 0.46
CA PHE A 26 14.67 -7.37 -0.03
C PHE A 26 15.85 -7.49 0.97
N ASN A 27 15.64 -8.05 2.18
CA ASN A 27 16.69 -8.20 3.22
C ASN A 27 17.44 -6.89 3.57
N GLY A 28 16.80 -5.75 3.33
CA GLY A 28 17.40 -4.42 3.46
C GLY A 28 17.37 -3.65 2.15
N ILE A 29 17.10 -2.36 2.21
CA ILE A 29 17.06 -1.48 1.04
C ILE A 29 18.06 -0.37 1.29
N PRO A 30 19.01 -0.11 0.36
CA PRO A 30 19.90 1.03 0.47
C PRO A 30 19.11 2.32 0.64
N LYS A 31 19.47 3.15 1.64
CA LYS A 31 18.76 4.39 1.95
C LYS A 31 18.60 5.31 0.74
N ALA A 32 19.63 5.36 -0.12
CA ALA A 32 19.63 6.15 -1.35
C ALA A 32 18.51 5.76 -2.34
N HIS A 33 18.04 4.51 -2.30
CA HIS A 33 17.00 4.01 -3.21
C HIS A 33 15.65 3.85 -2.54
N PHE A 34 15.55 4.03 -1.22
CA PHE A 34 14.34 3.75 -0.44
C PHE A 34 13.10 4.50 -0.97
N GLU A 35 13.29 5.75 -1.43
CA GLU A 35 12.22 6.55 -2.05
C GLU A 35 11.63 5.92 -3.31
N LEU A 36 12.45 5.25 -4.14
CA LEU A 36 11.99 4.58 -5.36
C LEU A 36 11.11 3.37 -5.01
N TYR A 37 11.49 2.60 -3.99
CA TYR A 37 10.71 1.47 -3.51
C TYR A 37 9.38 1.91 -2.87
N LEU A 38 9.37 3.05 -2.16
CA LEU A 38 8.11 3.63 -1.65
C LEU A 38 7.18 4.08 -2.78
N LYS A 39 7.72 4.74 -3.81
CA LYS A 39 6.94 5.11 -5.02
C LYS A 39 6.39 3.88 -5.75
N GLU A 40 7.16 2.80 -5.80
CA GLU A 40 6.67 1.54 -6.35
C GLU A 40 5.53 0.95 -5.50
N CYS A 41 5.64 0.97 -4.17
CA CYS A 41 4.55 0.55 -3.28
C CYS A 41 3.29 1.41 -3.46
N GLU A 42 3.44 2.73 -3.63
CA GLU A 42 2.33 3.65 -3.90
C GLU A 42 1.64 3.31 -5.24
N TRP A 43 2.43 3.17 -6.31
CA TRP A 43 1.90 2.80 -7.62
C TRP A 43 1.16 1.45 -7.56
N ARG A 44 1.76 0.45 -6.92
CA ARG A 44 1.13 -0.87 -6.72
C ARG A 44 -0.16 -0.75 -5.91
N PHE A 45 -0.18 -0.01 -4.81
CA PHE A 45 -1.38 0.14 -3.99
C PHE A 45 -2.54 0.79 -4.76
N ASN A 46 -2.25 1.80 -5.57
CA ASN A 46 -3.25 2.52 -6.37
C ASN A 46 -3.72 1.75 -7.61
N ASN A 47 -2.88 0.87 -8.16
CA ASN A 47 -3.16 0.09 -9.37
C ASN A 47 -3.37 -1.41 -9.10
N SER A 48 -3.49 -1.82 -7.83
CA SER A 48 -3.81 -3.20 -7.47
C SER A 48 -5.23 -3.52 -7.93
N GLU A 49 -5.40 -4.57 -8.73
CA GLU A 49 -6.69 -5.04 -9.28
C GLU A 49 -7.75 -5.41 -8.21
N ILE A 50 -7.39 -5.35 -6.92
CA ILE A 50 -8.23 -5.65 -5.76
C ILE A 50 -9.39 -4.63 -5.57
N LYS A 51 -9.54 -3.62 -6.44
CA LYS A 51 -10.77 -2.81 -6.49
C LYS A 51 -11.86 -3.35 -7.43
N VAL A 52 -11.57 -4.33 -8.28
CA VAL A 52 -12.50 -4.80 -9.34
C VAL A 52 -13.32 -6.03 -8.92
N LEU A 53 -12.99 -6.69 -7.81
CA LEU A 53 -13.68 -7.89 -7.34
C LEU A 53 -14.34 -7.67 -5.97
N VAL A 54 -15.28 -6.72 -5.92
CA VAL A 54 -16.41 -6.83 -5.01
C VAL A 54 -17.62 -7.04 -5.92
N PRO A 55 -18.00 -8.28 -6.25
CA PRO A 55 -19.32 -8.50 -6.81
C PRO A 55 -20.32 -8.15 -5.70
N PHE A 56 -21.31 -7.34 -6.06
CA PHE A 56 -22.50 -7.13 -5.24
C PHE A 56 -23.11 -8.46 -4.78
#